data_AF-A0AA34TIE6-F1
#
_entry.id   AF-A0AA34TIE6-F1
#
_cell.length_a   1.000
_cell.length_b   1.000
_cell.length_c   1.000
_cell.angle_alpha   90.00
_cell.angle_beta   90.00
_cell.angle_gamma   90.00
#
_symmetry.space_group_name_H-M   'P 1'
#
loop_
_entity.id
_entity.type
_entity.pdbx_description
1 polymer ?
#
loop_
_entity_poly.entity_id
_entity_poly.type
_entity_poly.pdbx_seq_one_letter_code
_entity_poly.pdbx_strand_id
1 'polypeptide(L)'
;MDALVHEGWQFFKLVIDNWAALLIISGIFGWMHRKMTKKQEEQLRILLVVIKRVELGEAINHDYGLQIVSSIFDEYTALGGNHYAHEIYERYKVGKEHDF
;
A
#
# COMPACT_ATOMS: atom_id res chain seq x y z
N MET A 1 7.49 -9.04 -51.25
CA MET A 1 6.11 -9.02 -50.72
C MET A 1 5.71 -10.42 -50.24
N ASP A 2 5.90 -11.47 -51.05
CA ASP A 2 5.51 -12.85 -50.68
C ASP A 2 6.23 -13.45 -49.46
N ALA A 3 7.54 -13.22 -49.27
CA ALA A 3 8.28 -13.76 -48.13
C ALA A 3 7.79 -13.20 -46.77
N LEU A 4 7.46 -11.92 -46.74
CA LEU A 4 6.99 -11.23 -45.52
C LEU A 4 5.55 -11.65 -45.15
N VAL A 5 4.72 -11.90 -46.17
CA VAL A 5 3.38 -12.47 -45.99
C VAL A 5 3.47 -13.93 -45.53
N HIS A 6 4.44 -14.70 -46.05
CA HIS A 6 4.64 -16.09 -45.66
C HIS A 6 5.16 -16.23 -44.22
N GLU A 7 6.14 -15.40 -43.82
CA GLU A 7 6.63 -15.34 -42.44
C GLU A 7 5.55 -14.86 -41.47
N GLY A 8 4.76 -13.86 -41.86
CA GLY A 8 3.59 -13.42 -41.08
C GLY A 8 2.53 -14.52 -40.92
N TRP A 9 2.29 -15.31 -41.97
CA TRP A 9 1.35 -16.43 -41.94
C TRP A 9 1.82 -17.57 -41.03
N GLN A 10 3.12 -17.90 -41.05
CA GLN A 10 3.70 -18.91 -40.16
C GLN A 10 3.57 -18.47 -38.69
N PHE A 11 3.82 -17.19 -38.40
CA PHE A 11 3.65 -16.65 -37.05
C PHE A 11 2.19 -16.71 -36.60
N PHE A 12 1.25 -16.32 -37.45
CA PHE A 12 -0.20 -16.41 -37.17
C PHE A 12 -0.65 -17.85 -36.90
N LYS A 13 -0.19 -18.81 -37.71
CA LYS A 13 -0.52 -20.21 -37.52
C LYS A 13 0.02 -20.75 -36.20
N LEU A 14 1.24 -20.36 -35.83
CA LEU A 14 1.87 -20.76 -34.57
C LEU A 14 1.15 -20.18 -33.34
N VAL A 15 0.61 -18.97 -33.46
CA VAL A 15 -0.24 -18.33 -32.44
C VAL A 15 -1.60 -19.02 -32.34
N ILE A 16 -2.23 -19.37 -33.47
CA ILE A 16 -3.50 -20.09 -33.49
C ILE A 16 -3.33 -21.51 -32.98
N ASP A 17 -2.27 -22.22 -33.33
CA ASP A 17 -2.05 -23.61 -32.89
C ASP A 17 -1.74 -23.67 -31.38
N ASN A 18 -1.12 -22.62 -30.82
CA ASN A 18 -0.80 -22.53 -29.39
C ASN A 18 -1.72 -21.59 -28.60
N TRP A 19 -2.89 -21.23 -29.14
CA TRP A 19 -3.83 -20.27 -28.54
C TRP A 19 -4.24 -20.65 -27.10
N ALA A 20 -4.43 -21.95 -26.85
CA ALA A 20 -4.77 -22.47 -25.53
C ALA A 20 -3.64 -22.22 -24.51
N ALA A 21 -2.38 -22.37 -24.92
CA ALA A 21 -1.23 -22.09 -24.07
C ALA A 21 -1.13 -20.59 -23.73
N LEU A 22 -1.42 -19.70 -24.69
CA LEU A 22 -1.46 -18.26 -24.46
C LEU A 22 -2.54 -17.86 -23.45
N LEU A 23 -3.73 -18.49 -23.51
CA LEU A 23 -4.80 -18.26 -22.55
C LEU A 23 -4.42 -18.72 -21.13
N ILE A 24 -3.77 -19.89 -21.01
CA ILE A 24 -3.30 -20.42 -19.73
C ILE A 24 -2.24 -19.48 -19.12
N ILE A 25 -1.25 -19.05 -19.91
CA ILE A 25 -0.21 -18.12 -19.47
C ILE A 25 -0.82 -16.79 -19.02
N SER A 26 -1.76 -16.23 -19.79
CA SER A 26 -2.48 -15.00 -19.44
C SER A 26 -3.26 -15.15 -18.12
N GLY A 27 -3.91 -16.30 -17.90
CA GLY A 27 -4.61 -16.60 -16.65
C GLY A 27 -3.68 -16.64 -15.44
N ILE A 28 -2.52 -17.31 -15.57
CA ILE A 28 -1.49 -17.36 -14.52
C ILE A 28 -0.94 -15.97 -14.23
N PHE A 29 -0.64 -15.19 -15.28
CA PHE A 29 -0.13 -13.83 -15.13
C PHE A 29 -1.14 -12.91 -14.44
N GLY A 30 -2.42 -12.97 -14.83
CA GLY A 30 -3.49 -12.21 -14.19
C GLY A 30 -3.70 -12.58 -12.72
N TRP A 31 -3.64 -13.87 -12.40
CA TRP A 31 -3.72 -14.32 -11.01
C TRP A 31 -2.51 -13.89 -10.17
N MET A 32 -1.30 -14.03 -10.72
CA MET A 32 -0.06 -13.63 -10.06
C MET A 32 -0.02 -12.11 -9.83
N HIS A 33 -0.43 -11.31 -10.82
CA HIS A 33 -0.55 -9.86 -10.69
C HIS A 33 -1.51 -9.48 -9.56
N ARG A 34 -2.73 -10.04 -9.54
CA ARG A 34 -3.70 -9.79 -8.44
C ARG A 34 -3.16 -10.18 -7.07
N LYS A 35 -2.37 -11.25 -6.98
CA LYS A 35 -1.77 -11.69 -5.72
C LYS A 35 -0.66 -10.74 -5.27
N MET A 36 0.15 -10.23 -6.19
CA MET A 36 1.21 -9.26 -5.89
C MET A 36 0.64 -7.89 -5.50
N THR A 37 -0.38 -7.40 -6.21
CA THR A 37 -1.01 -6.11 -5.87
C THR A 37 -1.59 -6.13 -4.46
N LYS A 38 -2.28 -7.21 -4.06
CA LYS A 38 -2.79 -7.35 -2.68
C LYS A 38 -1.68 -7.31 -1.63
N LYS A 39 -0.55 -7.98 -1.88
CA LYS A 39 0.60 -7.94 -0.97
C LYS A 39 1.22 -6.55 -0.88
N GLN A 40 1.32 -5.85 -2.01
CA GLN A 40 1.84 -4.49 -2.05
C GLN A 40 0.92 -3.52 -1.30
N GLU A 41 -0.40 -3.63 -1.46
CA GLU A 41 -1.38 -2.83 -0.71
C GLU A 41 -1.26 -3.05 0.80
N GLU A 42 -1.11 -4.30 1.24
CA GLU A 42 -0.94 -4.65 2.65
C GLU A 42 0.39 -4.11 3.21
N GLN A 43 1.49 -4.27 2.47
CA GLN A 43 2.78 -3.69 2.85
C GLN A 43 2.75 -2.16 2.92
N LEU A 44 2.08 -1.51 1.95
CA LEU A 44 1.92 -0.06 1.94
C LEU A 44 1.11 0.40 3.15
N ARG A 45 0.03 -0.30 3.50
CA ARG A 45 -0.77 0.01 4.70
C ARG A 45 0.06 -0.09 5.98
N ILE A 46 0.86 -1.15 6.13
CA ILE A 46 1.75 -1.31 7.29
C ILE A 46 2.76 -0.17 7.35
N LEU A 47 3.38 0.18 6.21
CA LEU A 47 4.34 1.28 6.13
C LEU A 47 3.71 2.62 6.52
N LEU A 48 2.50 2.91 6.03
CA LEU A 48 1.75 4.14 6.37
C LEU A 48 1.47 4.23 7.87
N VAL A 49 1.04 3.15 8.51
CA VAL A 49 0.85 3.10 9.98
C VAL A 49 2.16 3.40 10.72
N VAL A 50 3.28 2.84 10.27
CA VAL A 50 4.59 3.07 10.88
C VAL A 50 5.03 4.53 10.72
N ILE A 51 4.87 5.11 9.54
CA ILE A 51 5.20 6.52 9.28
C ILE A 51 4.38 7.43 10.19
N LYS A 52 3.06 7.22 10.27
CA LYS A 52 2.18 8.03 11.12
C LYS A 52 2.51 7.91 12.60
N ARG A 53 2.96 6.73 13.06
CA ARG A 53 3.46 6.55 14.43
C ARG A 53 4.71 7.38 14.70
N VAL A 54 5.65 7.41 13.76
CA VAL A 54 6.87 8.22 13.87
C VAL A 54 6.51 9.71 13.88
N GLU A 55 5.65 10.14 12.97
CA GLU A 55 5.16 11.51 12.89
C GLU A 55 4.47 11.96 14.20
N LEU A 56 3.64 11.09 14.80
CA LEU A 56 3.02 11.34 16.10
C LEU A 56 4.07 11.52 17.21
N GLY A 57 5.07 10.63 17.25
CA GLY A 57 6.15 10.71 18.23
C GLY A 57 6.96 12.00 18.10
N GLU A 58 7.29 12.39 16.87
CA GLU A 58 7.99 13.64 16.57
C GLU A 58 7.16 14.88 16.93
N ALA A 59 5.86 14.86 16.63
CA ALA A 59 4.96 15.97 16.96
C ALA A 59 4.79 16.17 18.47
N ILE A 60 4.75 15.07 19.23
CA ILE A 60 4.73 15.08 20.69
C ILE A 60 6.08 15.57 21.25
N ASN A 61 7.19 15.08 20.69
CA ASN A 61 8.54 15.45 21.14
C ASN A 61 8.86 16.93 20.89
N HIS A 62 8.41 17.48 19.75
CA HIS A 62 8.58 18.89 19.41
C HIS A 62 7.45 19.79 19.93
N ASP A 63 6.51 19.23 20.68
CA ASP A 63 5.42 19.96 21.30
C ASP A 63 4.59 20.82 20.33
N TYR A 64 4.20 20.25 19.18
CA TYR A 64 3.47 20.94 18.12
C TYR A 64 2.04 21.39 18.48
N GLY A 65 1.60 21.14 19.72
CA GLY A 65 0.30 21.55 20.23
C GLY A 65 -0.79 20.50 19.97
N LEU A 66 -1.80 20.52 20.85
CA LEU A 66 -2.81 19.45 20.92
C LEU A 66 -3.55 19.26 19.61
N GLN A 67 -3.94 20.33 18.92
CA GLN A 67 -4.69 20.22 17.67
C GLN A 67 -3.93 19.44 16.57
N ILE A 68 -2.63 19.69 16.41
CA ILE A 68 -1.80 19.03 15.40
C ILE A 68 -1.57 17.57 15.81
N VAL A 69 -1.21 17.34 17.07
CA VAL A 69 -0.97 15.99 17.61
C VAL A 69 -2.24 15.13 17.54
N SER A 70 -3.42 15.68 17.87
CA SER A 70 -4.71 14.99 17.75
C SER A 70 -5.05 14.62 16.30
N SER A 71 -4.81 15.52 15.35
CA SER A 71 -5.04 15.24 13.92
C SER A 71 -4.19 14.06 13.43
N ILE A 72 -2.91 14.03 13.82
CA ILE A 72 -2.01 12.92 13.46
C ILE A 72 -2.45 11.62 14.15
N PHE A 73 -2.91 11.70 15.40
CA PHE A 73 -3.42 10.54 16.15
C PHE A 73 -4.72 9.96 15.53
N ASP A 74 -5.63 10.81 15.08
CA ASP A 74 -6.86 10.39 14.40
C ASP A 74 -6.55 9.67 13.08
N GLU A 75 -5.62 10.21 12.29
CA GLU A 75 -5.13 9.57 11.06
C GLU A 75 -4.45 8.23 11.34
N TYR A 76 -3.61 8.17 12.38
CA TYR A 76 -2.98 6.93 12.83
C TYR A 76 -4.01 5.86 13.22
N THR A 77 -5.05 6.26 13.96
CA THR A 77 -6.14 5.37 14.39
C THR A 77 -6.96 4.87 13.21
N ALA A 78 -7.28 5.75 12.25
CA ALA A 78 -8.00 5.42 11.03
C ALA A 78 -7.25 4.38 10.16
N LEU A 79 -5.92 4.33 10.23
CA LEU A 79 -5.10 3.34 9.54
C LEU A 79 -5.02 1.98 10.27
N GLY A 80 -5.66 1.82 11.43
CA GLY A 80 -5.60 0.61 12.25
C GLY A 80 -4.43 0.61 13.23
N GLY A 81 -4.05 1.79 13.71
CA GLY A 81 -3.02 2.00 14.72
C GLY A 81 -3.21 1.18 16.00
N ASN A 82 -2.12 0.92 16.72
CA ASN A 82 -2.10 0.07 17.89
C ASN A 82 -2.24 0.84 19.21
N HIS A 83 -2.46 0.09 20.30
CA HIS A 83 -2.69 0.62 21.64
C HIS A 83 -1.52 1.45 22.20
N TYR A 84 -0.28 1.20 21.75
CA TYR A 84 0.90 1.90 22.28
C TYR A 84 0.89 3.40 21.96
N ALA A 85 0.48 3.78 20.74
CA ALA A 85 0.41 5.19 20.38
C ALA A 85 -0.71 5.92 21.15
N HIS A 86 -1.76 5.20 21.54
CA HIS A 86 -2.86 5.75 22.32
C HIS A 86 -2.40 6.18 23.72
N GLU A 87 -1.61 5.36 24.41
CA GLU A 87 -1.08 5.71 25.75
C GLU A 87 -0.16 6.95 25.70
N ILE A 88 0.65 7.09 24.65
CA ILE A 88 1.54 8.26 24.49
C ILE A 88 0.71 9.52 24.21
N TYR A 89 -0.29 9.42 23.33
CA TYR A 89 -1.20 10.52 23.03
C TYR A 89 -1.96 10.98 24.28
N GLU A 90 -2.54 10.06 25.05
CA GLU A 90 -3.28 10.40 26.27
C GLU A 90 -2.39 11.09 27.30
N ARG A 91 -1.14 10.62 27.50
CA ARG A 91 -0.17 11.31 28.36
C ARG A 91 0.12 12.73 27.90
N TYR A 92 0.30 12.93 26.60
CA TYR A 92 0.55 14.27 26.04
C TYR A 92 -0.66 15.19 26.24
N LYS A 93 -1.87 14.69 25.98
CA LYS A 93 -3.12 15.43 26.16
C LYS A 93 -3.31 15.86 27.61
N VAL A 94 -3.16 14.94 28.57
CA VAL A 94 -3.25 15.26 30.01
C VAL A 94 -2.21 16.31 30.40
N GLY A 95 -0.96 16.16 29.95
CA GLY A 95 0.09 17.17 30.18
C GLY A 95 -0.33 18.56 29.71
N LYS A 96 -0.94 18.66 28.51
CA LYS A 96 -1.43 19.92 27.96
C LYS A 96 -2.67 20.49 28.65
N GLU A 97 -3.57 19.66 29.13
CA GLU A 97 -4.73 20.11 29.90
C GLU A 97 -4.34 20.65 31.28
N HIS A 98 -3.20 20.22 31.83
CA HIS A 98 -2.66 20.69 33.12
C HIS A 98 -1.76 21.93 33.03
N ASP A 99 -1.36 22.35 31.82
CA ASP A 99 -0.55 23.56 31.58
C ASP A 99 -1.40 24.85 31.47
N PHE A 100 -2.72 24.76 31.58
CA PHE A 100 -3.68 25.88 31.62
C PHE A 100 -4.32 26.06 33.00
#